data_AF-A0A8R7QAI4-F1
#
_entry.id   AF-A0A8R7QAI4-F1
#
_cell.length_a   1.000
_cell.length_b   1.000
_cell.length_c   1.000
_cell.angle_alpha   90.00
_cell.angle_beta   90.00
_cell.angle_gamma   90.00
#
_symmetry.space_group_name_H-M   'P 1'
#
loop_
_entity.id
_entity.type
_entity.pdbx_description
1 polymer ?
#
loop_
_entity_poly.entity_id
_entity_poly.type
_entity_poly.pdbx_seq_one_letter_code
_entity_poly.pdbx_strand_id
1 'polypeptide(L)'
;MNSILSLSYNVLPPNLKTCLLYLSVFPEDCEIDKERLVRRWIAEGFIQEERGQSRQEVAENYFYDLINKSMVQPVDTGYDGKVRACRVHDMMLEIIISKAVEDNFVTVVGRGQTSLTNRHGFIRRLSVQHIDQEMASALANEDLSQAQSLIVTSSGYMEQFPSLLKSEALRVLDFEGCEGLEEYDMNNMDKLYQLKFLSLRGTIISKLPPSVVMLHDLEAIDLRDTQIVELPAGIICLIKKQYVPTQKFCMVPDGINNMRSIRVPPIFDITRSSLDALEDIGRLTGLNEVKLSLE
;
A
#
# COMPACT_ATOMS: atom_id res chain seq x y z
N MET A 1 15.78 26.29 12.62
CA MET A 1 14.60 25.39 12.80
C MET A 1 14.97 23.93 12.60
N ASN A 2 15.78 23.57 11.60
CA ASN A 2 16.17 22.17 11.32
C ASN A 2 16.84 21.44 12.51
N SER A 3 17.56 22.17 13.39
CA SER A 3 18.15 21.59 14.61
C SER A 3 17.12 21.11 15.64
N ILE A 4 15.99 21.82 15.82
CA ILE A 4 14.94 21.47 16.79
C ILE A 4 14.12 20.27 16.28
N LEU A 5 13.79 20.27 14.99
CA LEU A 5 13.06 19.16 14.36
C LEU A 5 13.92 17.89 14.32
N SER A 6 15.23 18.01 14.05
CA SER A 6 16.18 16.89 14.13
C SER A 6 16.29 16.34 15.55
N LEU A 7 16.29 17.20 16.58
CA LEU A 7 16.24 16.76 17.98
C LEU A 7 14.95 15.96 18.26
N SER A 8 13.82 16.43 17.74
CA SER A 8 12.52 15.78 17.89
C SER A 8 12.52 14.39 17.24
N TYR A 9 13.16 14.24 16.07
CA TYR A 9 13.40 12.92 15.45
C TYR A 9 14.29 12.04 16.33
N ASN A 10 15.40 12.57 16.85
CA ASN A 10 16.39 11.78 17.59
C ASN A 10 15.83 11.15 18.88
N VAL A 11 14.86 11.79 19.53
CA VAL A 11 14.21 11.27 20.75
C VAL A 11 13.10 10.24 20.47
N LEU A 12 12.73 9.99 19.22
CA LEU A 12 11.73 8.98 18.89
C LEU A 12 12.22 7.55 19.20
N PRO A 13 11.33 6.67 19.72
CA PRO A 13 11.58 5.23 19.77
C PRO A 13 11.94 4.65 18.39
N PRO A 14 12.77 3.59 18.33
CA PRO A 14 13.21 3.01 17.05
C PRO A 14 12.07 2.65 16.10
N ASN A 15 11.00 2.02 16.60
CA ASN A 15 9.88 1.60 15.74
C ASN A 15 9.13 2.80 15.14
N LEU A 16 8.95 3.88 15.92
CA LEU A 16 8.35 5.13 15.43
C LEU A 16 9.25 5.84 14.42
N LYS A 17 10.58 5.81 14.61
CA LYS A 17 11.53 6.31 13.61
C LYS A 17 11.36 5.57 12.29
N THR A 18 11.30 4.24 12.31
CA THR A 18 11.10 3.43 11.09
C THR A 18 9.80 3.80 10.38
N CYS A 19 8.69 3.91 11.12
CA CYS A 19 7.39 4.31 10.55
C CYS A 19 7.42 5.73 9.98
N LEU A 20 8.08 6.66 10.67
CA LEU A 20 8.25 8.06 10.24
C LEU A 20 9.14 8.17 8.99
N LEU A 21 10.26 7.45 8.95
CA LEU A 21 11.15 7.42 7.77
C LEU A 21 10.45 6.88 6.53
N TYR A 22 9.54 5.92 6.70
CA TYR A 22 8.76 5.37 5.60
C TYR A 22 7.87 6.41 4.91
N LEU A 23 7.50 7.51 5.59
CA LEU A 23 6.72 8.58 4.98
C LEU A 23 7.48 9.33 3.86
N SER A 24 8.80 9.18 3.77
CA SER A 24 9.60 9.71 2.65
C SER A 24 9.17 9.19 1.28
N VAL A 25 8.47 8.04 1.21
CA VAL A 25 8.01 7.48 -0.07
C VAL A 25 6.96 8.36 -0.75
N PHE A 26 6.23 9.17 0.01
CA PHE A 26 5.14 9.99 -0.48
C PHE A 26 5.63 11.32 -1.08
N PRO A 27 4.94 11.86 -2.10
CA PRO A 27 5.23 13.20 -2.63
C PRO A 27 5.05 14.31 -1.59
N GLU A 28 5.62 15.49 -1.87
CA GLU A 28 5.34 16.70 -1.06
C GLU A 28 3.85 17.04 -1.12
N ASP A 29 3.32 17.61 -0.04
CA ASP A 29 1.92 18.01 0.12
C ASP A 29 0.85 16.92 -0.08
N CYS A 30 1.25 15.66 -0.29
CA CYS A 30 0.31 14.60 -0.54
C CYS A 30 -0.52 14.29 0.72
N GLU A 31 -1.81 14.07 0.51
CA GLU A 31 -2.68 13.51 1.54
C GLU A 31 -2.48 11.98 1.57
N ILE A 32 -2.26 11.44 2.76
CA ILE A 32 -1.96 10.03 2.98
C ILE A 32 -3.12 9.40 3.75
N ASP A 33 -3.85 8.49 3.10
CA ASP A 33 -4.89 7.70 3.75
C ASP A 33 -4.28 6.83 4.87
N LYS A 34 -4.88 6.92 6.06
CA LYS A 34 -4.38 6.23 7.26
C LYS A 34 -4.39 4.72 7.10
N GLU A 35 -5.45 4.15 6.53
CA GLU A 35 -5.58 2.70 6.40
C GLU A 35 -4.52 2.16 5.42
N ARG A 36 -4.28 2.88 4.30
CA ARG A 36 -3.21 2.56 3.35
C ARG A 36 -1.84 2.58 4.03
N LEU A 37 -1.54 3.63 4.79
CA LEU A 37 -0.27 3.77 5.51
C LEU A 37 -0.04 2.65 6.52
N VAL A 38 -1.06 2.38 7.35
CA VAL A 38 -1.00 1.31 8.37
C VAL A 38 -0.79 -0.05 7.72
N ARG A 39 -1.53 -0.38 6.65
CA ARG A 39 -1.38 -1.66 5.94
C ARG A 39 0.02 -1.81 5.35
N ARG A 40 0.61 -0.73 4.81
CA ARG A 40 1.99 -0.76 4.32
C ARG A 40 3.00 -0.99 5.44
N TRP A 41 2.88 -0.34 6.60
CA TRP A 41 3.77 -0.59 7.75
C TRP A 41 3.70 -2.04 8.25
N ILE A 42 2.51 -2.62 8.26
CA ILE A 42 2.31 -4.03 8.63
C ILE A 42 2.94 -4.96 7.58
N ALA A 43 2.74 -4.70 6.29
CA ALA A 43 3.29 -5.49 5.19
C ALA A 43 4.82 -5.42 5.11
N GLU A 44 5.40 -4.25 5.38
CA GLU A 44 6.86 -4.07 5.55
C GLU A 44 7.42 -4.92 6.71
N GLY A 45 6.59 -5.22 7.71
CA GLY A 45 6.98 -5.92 8.93
C GLY A 45 7.56 -5.00 10.00
N PHE A 46 7.24 -3.70 9.95
CA PHE A 46 7.63 -2.74 11.00
C PHE A 46 6.86 -2.96 12.30
N ILE A 47 5.70 -3.59 12.19
CA ILE A 47 4.75 -3.74 13.29
C ILE A 47 4.75 -5.19 13.77
N GLN A 48 4.98 -5.38 15.06
CA GLN A 48 4.90 -6.67 15.74
C GLN A 48 3.64 -6.70 16.62
N GLU A 49 3.13 -7.90 16.90
CA GLU A 49 2.06 -8.06 17.88
C GLU A 49 2.60 -7.81 19.29
N GLU A 50 1.86 -7.02 20.06
CA GLU A 50 2.15 -6.75 21.47
C GLU A 50 1.12 -7.49 22.35
N ARG A 51 1.43 -7.71 23.64
CA ARG A 51 0.59 -8.52 24.52
C ARG A 51 -0.83 -7.94 24.60
N GLY A 52 -1.79 -8.61 23.96
CA GLY A 52 -3.20 -8.21 23.95
C GLY A 52 -3.57 -7.20 22.87
N GLN A 53 -2.66 -6.89 21.93
CA GLN A 53 -2.91 -5.98 20.80
C GLN A 53 -2.51 -6.62 19.47
N SER A 54 -3.41 -6.53 18.50
CA SER A 54 -3.17 -6.93 17.11
C SER A 54 -2.18 -6.00 16.40
N ARG A 55 -1.54 -6.45 15.32
CA ARG A 55 -0.68 -5.60 14.48
C ARG A 55 -1.40 -4.34 14.00
N GLN A 56 -2.70 -4.43 13.75
CA GLN A 56 -3.50 -3.28 13.36
C GLN A 56 -3.58 -2.23 14.48
N GLU A 57 -3.91 -2.65 15.70
CA GLU A 57 -4.02 -1.74 16.84
C GLU A 57 -2.66 -1.10 17.17
N VAL A 58 -1.57 -1.87 17.12
CA VAL A 58 -0.22 -1.34 17.34
C VAL A 58 0.15 -0.31 16.26
N ALA A 59 -0.13 -0.59 14.99
CA ALA A 59 0.13 0.33 13.90
C ALA A 59 -0.71 1.63 13.99
N GLU A 60 -1.98 1.52 14.36
CA GLU A 60 -2.85 2.68 14.59
C GLU A 60 -2.37 3.53 15.77
N ASN A 61 -1.90 2.90 16.86
CA ASN A 61 -1.29 3.62 17.97
C ASN A 61 -0.05 4.39 17.52
N TYR A 62 0.81 3.77 16.70
CA TYR A 62 2.00 4.44 16.17
C TYR A 62 1.64 5.63 15.28
N PHE A 63 0.59 5.51 14.46
CA PHE A 63 0.06 6.62 13.68
C PHE A 63 -0.36 7.79 14.57
N TYR A 64 -1.16 7.55 15.61
CA TYR A 64 -1.59 8.60 16.54
C TYR A 64 -0.44 9.16 17.38
N ASP A 65 0.56 8.35 17.74
CA ASP A 65 1.75 8.84 18.43
C ASP A 65 2.55 9.83 17.59
N LEU A 66 2.67 9.60 16.28
CA LEU A 66 3.31 10.55 15.36
C LEU A 66 2.53 11.87 15.27
N ILE A 67 1.19 11.81 15.26
CA ILE A 67 0.33 13.01 15.30
C ILE A 67 0.49 13.76 16.64
N ASN A 68 0.42 13.04 17.77
CA ASN A 68 0.53 13.61 19.11
C ASN A 68 1.90 14.25 19.36
N LYS A 69 2.94 13.80 18.66
CA LYS A 69 4.29 14.39 18.66
C LYS A 69 4.48 15.48 17.60
N SER A 70 3.42 15.84 16.88
CA SER A 70 3.40 16.83 15.81
C SER A 70 4.40 16.55 14.67
N MET A 71 4.71 15.27 14.45
CA MET A 71 5.55 14.82 13.33
C MET A 71 4.76 14.75 12.03
N VAL A 72 3.46 14.50 12.15
CA VAL A 72 2.52 14.37 11.04
C VAL A 72 1.24 15.14 11.41
N GLN A 73 0.62 15.79 10.43
CA GLN A 73 -0.56 16.62 10.60
C GLN A 73 -1.81 15.84 10.17
N PRO A 74 -2.90 15.85 10.95
CA PRO A 74 -4.18 15.31 10.50
C PRO A 74 -4.79 16.24 9.43
N VAL A 75 -5.36 15.67 8.37
CA VAL A 75 -5.97 16.42 7.26
C VAL A 75 -7.45 16.12 7.11
N ASP A 76 -7.84 14.86 7.28
CA ASP A 76 -9.25 14.43 7.29
C ASP A 76 -9.58 13.80 8.64
N THR A 77 -10.61 14.32 9.31
CA THR A 77 -11.14 13.80 10.57
C THR A 77 -12.62 13.54 10.41
N GLY A 78 -13.02 12.27 10.54
CA GLY A 78 -14.41 11.87 10.43
C GLY A 78 -15.27 12.43 11.57
N TYR A 79 -16.59 12.39 11.39
CA TYR A 79 -17.55 12.80 12.42
C TYR A 79 -17.43 12.01 13.74
N ASP A 80 -16.82 10.83 13.70
CA ASP A 80 -16.49 10.00 14.86
C ASP A 80 -15.22 10.47 15.61
N GLY A 81 -14.62 11.59 15.18
CA GLY A 81 -13.38 12.14 15.73
C GLY A 81 -12.13 11.35 15.33
N LYS A 82 -12.25 10.32 14.49
CA LYS A 82 -11.10 9.54 14.04
C LYS A 82 -10.46 10.20 12.83
N VAL A 83 -9.14 10.35 12.89
CA VAL A 83 -8.34 10.81 11.76
C VAL A 83 -8.36 9.72 10.67
N ARG A 84 -8.67 10.12 9.44
CA ARG A 84 -8.78 9.26 8.25
C ARG A 84 -7.62 9.48 7.28
N ALA A 85 -7.05 10.68 7.26
CA ALA A 85 -5.86 10.98 6.47
C ALA A 85 -4.92 11.97 7.18
N CYS A 86 -3.66 11.96 6.77
CA CYS A 86 -2.62 12.82 7.30
C CYS A 86 -1.71 13.39 6.22
N ARG A 87 -0.89 14.38 6.57
CA ARG A 87 0.16 14.96 5.72
C ARG A 87 1.41 15.21 6.56
N VAL A 88 2.58 15.05 5.95
CA VAL A 88 3.85 15.49 6.56
C VAL A 88 4.12 16.92 6.14
N HIS A 89 4.39 17.80 7.10
CA HIS A 89 4.77 19.18 6.79
C HIS A 89 6.16 19.23 6.12
N ASP A 90 6.36 20.12 5.14
CA ASP A 90 7.56 20.18 4.29
C ASP A 90 8.89 20.17 5.06
N MET A 91 9.03 21.02 6.07
CA MET A 91 10.23 21.06 6.93
C MET A 91 10.52 19.73 7.65
N MET A 92 9.49 18.96 8.01
CA MET A 92 9.67 17.63 8.60
C MET A 92 10.00 16.61 7.51
N LEU A 93 9.37 16.74 6.34
CA LEU A 93 9.63 15.88 5.19
C LEU A 93 11.09 15.99 4.72
N GLU A 94 11.68 17.18 4.69
CA GLU A 94 13.11 17.38 4.40
C GLU A 94 14.01 16.57 5.34
N ILE A 95 13.69 16.54 6.63
CA ILE A 95 14.46 15.80 7.64
C ILE A 95 14.29 14.31 7.46
N ILE A 96 13.05 13.87 7.23
CA ILE A 96 12.73 12.46 6.96
C ILE A 96 13.47 11.97 5.72
N ILE A 97 13.50 12.74 4.64
CA ILE A 97 14.23 12.42 3.41
C ILE A 97 15.73 12.37 3.69
N SER A 98 16.30 13.39 4.34
CA SER A 98 17.74 13.41 4.69
C SER A 98 18.14 12.16 5.47
N LYS A 99 17.36 11.80 6.50
CA LYS A 99 17.63 10.63 7.34
C LYS A 99 17.43 9.32 6.58
N ALA A 100 16.42 9.23 5.72
CA ALA A 100 16.20 8.05 4.90
C ALA A 100 17.34 7.81 3.90
N VAL A 101 17.94 8.87 3.36
CA VAL A 101 19.12 8.78 2.48
C VAL A 101 20.37 8.39 3.27
N GLU A 102 20.62 9.03 4.41
CA GLU A 102 21.75 8.71 5.31
C GLU A 102 21.76 7.22 5.71
N ASP A 103 20.58 6.66 6.00
CA ASP A 103 20.42 5.27 6.45
C ASP A 103 20.23 4.26 5.29
N ASN A 104 20.26 4.71 4.02
CA ASN A 104 19.88 3.93 2.84
C ASN A 104 18.53 3.19 3.03
N PHE A 105 17.57 3.87 3.65
CA PHE A 105 16.29 3.30 4.08
C PHE A 105 15.24 3.25 2.96
N VAL A 106 15.11 4.35 2.21
CA VAL A 106 14.21 4.52 1.05
C VAL A 106 14.96 5.24 -0.05
N THR A 107 14.71 4.82 -1.29
CA THR A 107 15.15 5.52 -2.51
C THR A 107 13.93 6.10 -3.17
N VAL A 108 13.85 7.42 -3.24
CA VAL A 108 12.83 8.14 -4.01
C VAL A 108 13.42 8.44 -5.39
N VAL A 109 12.64 8.44 -6.46
CA VAL A 109 13.05 8.84 -7.82
C VAL A 109 12.00 9.81 -8.36
N GLY A 110 12.44 10.90 -9.00
CA GLY A 110 11.54 11.85 -9.68
C GLY A 110 11.30 13.20 -8.98
N ARG A 111 11.97 13.51 -7.87
CA ARG A 111 11.84 14.79 -7.13
C ARG A 111 12.84 15.87 -7.59
N GLY A 112 13.18 15.93 -8.88
CA GLY A 112 14.22 16.85 -9.40
C GLY A 112 15.66 16.57 -8.89
N GLN A 113 15.82 15.57 -8.02
CA GLN A 113 17.09 15.01 -7.59
C GLN A 113 16.92 13.52 -7.45
N THR A 114 17.68 12.76 -8.23
CA THR A 114 18.27 11.48 -7.82
C THR A 114 19.31 11.07 -8.83
N SER A 115 20.56 11.31 -8.49
CA SER A 115 21.59 10.46 -9.07
C SER A 115 21.46 9.11 -8.39
N LEU A 116 20.96 8.11 -9.12
CA LEU A 116 21.17 6.69 -8.76
C LEU A 116 22.67 6.36 -8.71
N THR A 117 23.51 7.24 -9.26
CA THR A 117 24.98 7.13 -9.23
C THR A 117 25.52 7.31 -7.80
N ASN A 118 26.55 6.52 -7.46
CA ASN A 118 27.28 6.51 -6.19
C ASN A 118 26.51 5.99 -4.96
N ARG A 119 25.45 5.19 -5.14
CA ARG A 119 24.84 4.49 -4.01
C ARG A 119 25.67 3.29 -3.55
N HIS A 120 25.71 3.12 -2.24
CA HIS A 120 26.31 1.94 -1.60
C HIS A 120 25.21 1.03 -1.06
N GLY A 121 25.19 -0.23 -1.54
CA GLY A 121 24.27 -1.26 -1.06
C GLY A 121 22.98 -1.40 -1.88
N PHE A 122 22.17 -2.39 -1.52
CA PHE A 122 20.95 -2.76 -2.25
C PHE A 122 19.79 -1.81 -2.00
N ILE A 123 18.93 -1.65 -3.00
CA ILE A 123 17.67 -0.91 -2.89
C ILE A 123 16.65 -1.79 -2.18
N ARG A 124 16.30 -1.44 -0.93
CA ARG A 124 15.25 -2.16 -0.18
C ARG A 124 13.86 -1.61 -0.43
N ARG A 125 13.73 -0.29 -0.60
CA ARG A 125 12.45 0.39 -0.84
C ARG A 125 12.63 1.44 -1.91
N LEU A 126 11.88 1.30 -3.00
CA LEU A 126 11.90 2.22 -4.13
C LEU A 126 10.54 2.93 -4.21
N SER A 127 10.58 4.25 -4.32
CA SER A 127 9.42 5.08 -4.63
C SER A 127 9.68 5.85 -5.91
N VAL A 128 8.85 5.67 -6.94
CA VAL A 128 8.94 6.36 -8.22
C VAL A 128 7.79 7.35 -8.33
N GLN A 129 8.11 8.64 -8.18
CA GLN A 129 7.11 9.71 -8.17
C GLN A 129 6.96 10.38 -9.55
N HIS A 130 8.02 10.39 -10.34
CA HIS A 130 8.02 10.87 -11.72
C HIS A 130 9.00 10.02 -12.53
N ILE A 131 8.60 9.62 -13.74
CA ILE A 131 9.46 8.90 -14.67
C ILE A 131 9.55 9.62 -16.01
N ASP A 132 10.78 9.74 -16.51
CA ASP A 132 11.11 10.15 -17.86
C ASP A 132 12.01 9.08 -18.52
N GLN A 133 12.40 9.31 -19.77
CA GLN A 133 13.20 8.35 -20.54
C GLN A 133 14.57 8.06 -19.92
N GLU A 134 15.23 9.07 -19.36
CA GLU A 134 16.53 8.91 -18.71
C GLU A 134 16.40 8.07 -17.44
N MET A 135 15.35 8.34 -16.64
CA MET A 135 15.09 7.63 -15.40
C MET A 135 14.62 6.21 -15.61
N ALA A 136 13.79 5.95 -16.63
CA ALA A 136 13.41 4.60 -17.03
C ALA A 136 14.64 3.76 -17.40
N SER A 137 15.55 4.35 -18.18
CA SER A 137 16.80 3.70 -18.59
C SER A 137 17.72 3.43 -17.40
N ALA A 138 17.80 4.35 -16.45
CA ALA A 138 18.59 4.14 -15.23
C ALA A 138 18.00 3.02 -14.36
N LEU A 139 16.69 3.05 -14.09
CA LEU A 139 15.98 2.02 -13.31
C LEU A 139 16.05 0.64 -13.96
N ALA A 140 16.08 0.56 -15.29
CA ALA A 140 16.21 -0.72 -16.00
C ALA A 140 17.53 -1.43 -15.69
N ASN A 141 18.59 -0.65 -15.46
CA ASN A 141 19.95 -1.11 -15.15
C ASN A 141 20.20 -1.34 -13.65
N GLU A 142 19.30 -0.90 -12.78
CA GLU A 142 19.43 -1.11 -11.33
C GLU A 142 19.15 -2.57 -10.94
N ASP A 143 19.94 -3.06 -9.98
CA ASP A 143 19.69 -4.35 -9.33
C ASP A 143 18.63 -4.19 -8.23
N LEU A 144 17.39 -4.53 -8.58
CA LEU A 144 16.26 -4.56 -7.65
C LEU A 144 15.98 -5.96 -7.09
N SER A 145 16.89 -6.92 -7.22
CA SER A 145 16.65 -8.30 -6.75
C SER A 145 16.33 -8.39 -5.25
N GLN A 146 16.77 -7.42 -4.45
CA GLN A 146 16.55 -7.35 -3.00
C GLN A 146 15.46 -6.34 -2.58
N ALA A 147 14.70 -5.79 -3.53
CA ALA A 147 13.66 -4.81 -3.25
C ALA A 147 12.48 -5.44 -2.50
N GLN A 148 12.14 -4.85 -1.36
CA GLN A 148 11.02 -5.25 -0.50
C GLN A 148 9.78 -4.39 -0.72
N SER A 149 9.95 -3.17 -1.21
CA SER A 149 8.84 -2.27 -1.53
C SER A 149 9.07 -1.56 -2.84
N LEU A 150 8.02 -1.51 -3.65
CA LEU A 150 7.92 -0.71 -4.86
C LEU A 150 6.64 0.12 -4.81
N ILE A 151 6.79 1.43 -4.78
CA ILE A 151 5.69 2.39 -4.83
C ILE A 151 5.84 3.21 -6.09
N VAL A 152 4.78 3.34 -6.88
CA VAL A 152 4.79 4.11 -8.12
C VAL A 152 3.57 5.01 -8.13
N THR A 153 3.81 6.32 -8.13
CA THR A 153 2.74 7.35 -8.17
C THR A 153 2.87 8.26 -9.39
N SER A 154 3.66 7.86 -10.39
CA SER A 154 3.90 8.63 -11.61
C SER A 154 2.68 8.58 -12.54
N SER A 155 2.41 9.70 -13.22
CA SER A 155 1.30 9.86 -14.17
C SER A 155 1.75 9.95 -15.65
N GLY A 156 3.02 9.73 -15.95
CA GLY A 156 3.58 9.82 -17.32
C GLY A 156 4.57 8.71 -17.67
N TYR A 157 4.78 8.46 -18.97
CA TYR A 157 5.81 7.57 -19.54
C TYR A 157 5.83 6.10 -19.08
N MET A 158 4.67 5.49 -18.81
CA MET A 158 4.60 4.09 -18.37
C MET A 158 4.91 3.05 -19.46
N GLU A 159 4.76 3.37 -20.75
CA GLU A 159 5.07 2.46 -21.87
C GLU A 159 6.54 1.97 -21.87
N GLN A 160 7.45 2.75 -21.30
CA GLN A 160 8.88 2.41 -21.19
C GLN A 160 9.29 2.09 -19.75
N PHE A 161 8.32 1.99 -18.83
CA PHE A 161 8.60 1.66 -17.45
C PHE A 161 9.14 0.22 -17.39
N PRO A 162 10.39 0.00 -16.93
CA PRO A 162 10.97 -1.33 -16.91
C PRO A 162 10.16 -2.25 -15.99
N SER A 163 10.08 -3.54 -16.30
CA SER A 163 9.51 -4.50 -15.34
C SER A 163 10.39 -4.52 -14.09
N LEU A 164 9.89 -3.93 -13.01
CA LEU A 164 10.57 -3.86 -11.71
C LEU A 164 10.16 -5.01 -10.78
N LEU A 165 9.28 -5.90 -11.26
CA LEU A 165 8.87 -7.13 -10.57
C LEU A 165 9.95 -8.22 -10.67
N LYS A 166 11.20 -7.84 -10.40
CA LYS A 166 12.37 -8.71 -10.45
C LYS A 166 12.69 -9.35 -9.09
N SER A 167 12.09 -8.86 -8.01
CA SER A 167 12.38 -9.32 -6.65
C SER A 167 11.34 -10.29 -6.13
N GLU A 168 11.79 -11.45 -5.69
CA GLU A 168 10.99 -12.39 -4.89
C GLU A 168 10.84 -11.96 -3.42
N ALA A 169 11.63 -10.96 -2.98
CA ALA A 169 11.58 -10.41 -1.63
C ALA A 169 10.53 -9.29 -1.47
N LEU A 170 9.77 -8.98 -2.53
CA LEU A 170 8.81 -7.90 -2.55
C LEU A 170 7.64 -8.19 -1.61
N ARG A 171 7.38 -7.26 -0.69
CA ARG A 171 6.30 -7.31 0.32
C ARG A 171 5.22 -6.27 0.05
N VAL A 172 5.59 -5.12 -0.49
CA VAL A 172 4.69 -4.01 -0.80
C VAL A 172 4.81 -3.64 -2.28
N LEU A 173 3.69 -3.71 -2.99
CA LEU A 173 3.55 -3.25 -4.36
C LEU A 173 2.37 -2.28 -4.42
N ASP A 174 2.63 -1.01 -4.69
CA ASP A 174 1.59 0.01 -4.65
C ASP A 174 1.68 0.94 -5.86
N PHE A 175 0.66 0.86 -6.72
CA PHE A 175 0.48 1.69 -7.90
C PHE A 175 -0.68 2.68 -7.75
N GLU A 176 -1.12 2.99 -6.54
CA GLU A 176 -2.32 3.82 -6.38
C GLU A 176 -2.11 5.23 -6.95
N GLY A 177 -3.06 5.64 -7.78
CA GLY A 177 -3.01 6.91 -8.52
C GLY A 177 -2.04 6.93 -9.71
N CYS A 178 -1.49 5.78 -10.12
CA CYS A 178 -0.63 5.68 -11.30
C CYS A 178 -1.47 5.76 -12.59
N GLU A 179 -1.71 6.99 -13.04
CA GLU A 179 -2.38 7.31 -14.30
C GLU A 179 -1.50 6.83 -15.48
N GLY A 180 -1.98 5.86 -16.27
CA GLY A 180 -1.21 5.23 -17.35
C GLY A 180 -0.84 3.77 -17.13
N LEU A 181 -1.21 3.19 -16.00
CA LEU A 181 -1.11 1.74 -15.74
C LEU A 181 -2.21 0.95 -16.50
N GLU A 182 -2.25 0.98 -17.83
CA GLU A 182 -3.15 0.11 -18.62
C GLU A 182 -2.47 -1.19 -19.05
N GLU A 183 -1.19 -1.10 -19.43
CA GLU A 183 -0.42 -2.17 -20.07
C GLU A 183 0.86 -2.56 -19.30
N TYR A 184 0.93 -2.26 -18.00
CA TYR A 184 2.09 -2.65 -17.22
C TYR A 184 2.23 -4.17 -17.20
N ASP A 185 3.40 -4.64 -17.59
CA ASP A 185 3.68 -6.05 -17.64
C ASP A 185 3.72 -6.66 -16.23
N MET A 186 2.58 -7.19 -15.81
CA MET A 186 2.40 -7.96 -14.57
C MET A 186 2.87 -9.41 -14.70
N ASN A 187 3.61 -9.77 -15.76
CA ASN A 187 4.33 -11.03 -15.83
C ASN A 187 5.22 -11.20 -14.58
N ASN A 188 5.34 -12.44 -14.11
CA ASN A 188 6.05 -12.81 -12.88
C ASN A 188 5.35 -12.45 -11.56
N MET A 189 4.08 -11.98 -11.57
CA MET A 189 3.31 -11.88 -10.32
C MET A 189 3.25 -13.21 -9.55
N ASP A 190 3.28 -14.34 -10.24
CA ASP A 190 3.37 -15.69 -9.66
C ASP A 190 4.65 -15.92 -8.83
N LYS A 191 5.70 -15.11 -9.03
CA LYS A 191 6.97 -15.20 -8.29
C LYS A 191 7.01 -14.31 -7.05
N LEU A 192 6.01 -13.46 -6.83
CA LEU A 192 5.97 -12.52 -5.70
C LEU A 192 5.38 -13.19 -4.45
N TYR A 193 5.90 -14.36 -4.06
CA TYR A 193 5.33 -15.17 -2.98
C TYR A 193 5.41 -14.51 -1.60
N GLN A 194 6.29 -13.52 -1.40
CA GLN A 194 6.38 -12.74 -0.15
C GLN A 194 5.49 -11.50 -0.13
N LEU A 195 4.71 -11.25 -1.20
CA LEU A 195 3.90 -10.05 -1.31
C LEU A 195 2.78 -10.06 -0.26
N LYS A 196 2.74 -9.01 0.54
CA LYS A 196 1.78 -8.83 1.64
C LYS A 196 0.78 -7.72 1.36
N PHE A 197 1.14 -6.72 0.56
CA PHE A 197 0.27 -5.62 0.19
C PHE A 197 0.34 -5.35 -1.31
N LEU A 198 -0.83 -5.32 -1.96
CA LEU A 198 -1.01 -4.92 -3.35
C LEU A 198 -2.05 -3.81 -3.44
N SER A 199 -1.70 -2.64 -3.99
CA SER A 199 -2.68 -1.62 -4.35
C SER A 199 -2.60 -1.28 -5.83
N LEU A 200 -3.77 -1.34 -6.48
CA LEU A 200 -4.01 -0.85 -7.84
C LEU A 200 -5.04 0.28 -7.83
N ARG A 201 -5.32 0.87 -6.66
CA ARG A 201 -6.43 1.80 -6.48
C ARG A 201 -6.31 3.02 -7.39
N GLY A 202 -7.42 3.45 -7.98
CA GLY A 202 -7.44 4.65 -8.82
C GLY A 202 -6.63 4.51 -10.11
N THR A 203 -6.38 3.29 -10.55
CA THR A 203 -5.76 2.99 -11.86
C THR A 203 -6.82 2.58 -12.86
N ILE A 204 -6.45 2.61 -14.13
CA ILE A 204 -7.32 2.26 -15.27
C ILE A 204 -7.24 0.77 -15.66
N ILE A 205 -6.57 -0.06 -14.84
CA ILE A 205 -6.51 -1.52 -15.04
C ILE A 205 -7.92 -2.10 -15.10
N SER A 206 -8.16 -2.90 -16.14
CA SER A 206 -9.43 -3.60 -16.38
C SER A 206 -9.38 -5.10 -16.08
N LYS A 207 -8.19 -5.69 -15.95
CA LYS A 207 -8.01 -7.12 -15.68
C LYS A 207 -6.89 -7.37 -14.69
N LEU A 208 -7.15 -8.27 -13.73
CA LEU A 208 -6.14 -8.78 -12.82
C LEU A 208 -5.60 -10.10 -13.40
N PRO A 209 -4.27 -10.32 -13.44
CA PRO A 209 -3.73 -11.54 -14.01
C PRO A 209 -4.14 -12.76 -13.18
N PRO A 210 -4.47 -13.91 -13.80
CA PRO A 210 -4.89 -15.11 -13.06
C PRO A 210 -3.87 -15.57 -12.01
N SER A 211 -2.58 -15.32 -12.23
CA SER A 211 -1.49 -15.65 -11.30
C SER A 211 -1.57 -14.93 -9.95
N VAL A 212 -2.39 -13.88 -9.81
CA VAL A 212 -2.58 -13.18 -8.53
C VAL A 212 -3.01 -14.13 -7.41
N VAL A 213 -3.71 -15.23 -7.74
CA VAL A 213 -4.17 -16.24 -6.77
C VAL A 213 -3.02 -17.04 -6.14
N MET A 214 -1.82 -16.97 -6.72
CA MET A 214 -0.59 -17.60 -6.23
C MET A 214 0.09 -16.78 -5.13
N LEU A 215 -0.37 -15.56 -4.86
CA LEU A 215 0.17 -14.67 -3.82
C LEU A 215 -0.30 -15.12 -2.43
N HIS A 216 0.21 -16.25 -1.96
CA HIS A 216 -0.31 -16.91 -0.76
C HIS A 216 -0.14 -16.13 0.55
N ASP A 217 0.85 -15.22 0.63
CA ASP A 217 1.12 -14.39 1.81
C ASP A 217 0.46 -13.01 1.76
N LEU A 218 -0.41 -12.75 0.76
CA LEU A 218 -1.07 -11.46 0.60
C LEU A 218 -2.02 -11.18 1.77
N GLU A 219 -1.71 -10.13 2.54
CA GLU A 219 -2.46 -9.70 3.72
C GLU A 219 -3.47 -8.58 3.42
N ALA A 220 -3.25 -7.82 2.35
CA ALA A 220 -4.17 -6.77 1.92
C ALA A 220 -4.09 -6.54 0.40
N ILE A 221 -5.26 -6.39 -0.23
CA ILE A 221 -5.40 -5.98 -1.63
C ILE A 221 -6.34 -4.78 -1.72
N ASP A 222 -5.97 -3.78 -2.52
CA ASP A 222 -6.78 -2.59 -2.76
C ASP A 222 -7.01 -2.40 -4.27
N LEU A 223 -8.26 -2.65 -4.68
CA LEU A 223 -8.71 -2.58 -6.08
C LEU A 223 -9.79 -1.51 -6.29
N ARG A 224 -9.98 -0.61 -5.31
CA ARG A 224 -10.99 0.44 -5.39
C ARG A 224 -10.70 1.37 -6.56
N ASP A 225 -11.73 1.99 -7.11
CA ASP A 225 -11.56 2.99 -8.17
C ASP A 225 -10.80 2.45 -9.41
N THR A 226 -10.85 1.13 -9.67
CA THR A 226 -10.29 0.48 -10.88
C THR A 226 -11.37 0.20 -11.93
N GLN A 227 -11.00 -0.30 -13.12
CA GLN A 227 -11.94 -0.79 -14.14
C GLN A 227 -12.11 -2.32 -14.11
N ILE A 228 -11.59 -3.01 -13.09
CA ILE A 228 -11.73 -4.47 -12.97
C ILE A 228 -13.21 -4.81 -12.75
N VAL A 229 -13.72 -5.70 -13.60
CA VAL A 229 -15.11 -6.21 -13.52
C VAL A 229 -15.13 -7.64 -13.02
N GLU A 230 -14.18 -8.48 -13.46
CA GLU A 230 -14.09 -9.89 -13.09
C GLU A 230 -12.83 -10.14 -12.27
N LEU A 231 -12.96 -10.87 -11.17
CA LEU A 231 -11.83 -11.32 -10.37
C LEU A 231 -11.47 -12.78 -10.70
N PRO A 232 -10.18 -13.15 -10.72
CA PRO A 232 -9.77 -14.52 -10.97
C PRO A 232 -10.39 -15.52 -9.99
N ALA A 233 -10.80 -16.68 -10.51
CA ALA A 233 -11.31 -17.78 -9.71
C ALA A 233 -10.28 -18.17 -8.63
N GLY A 234 -10.67 -18.10 -7.35
CA GLY A 234 -9.79 -18.38 -6.21
C GLY A 234 -9.26 -17.16 -5.47
N ILE A 235 -9.51 -15.92 -5.95
CA ILE A 235 -9.19 -14.68 -5.20
C ILE A 235 -9.80 -14.68 -3.79
N ILE A 236 -10.94 -15.35 -3.63
CA ILE A 236 -11.66 -15.54 -2.36
C ILE A 236 -10.76 -16.17 -1.29
N CYS A 237 -9.87 -17.09 -1.68
CA CYS A 237 -8.94 -17.73 -0.76
C CYS A 237 -7.91 -16.74 -0.18
N LEU A 238 -7.55 -15.70 -0.94
CA LEU A 238 -6.67 -14.64 -0.47
C LEU A 238 -7.41 -13.68 0.47
N ILE A 239 -8.62 -13.26 0.09
CA ILE A 239 -9.45 -12.33 0.88
C ILE A 239 -9.75 -12.91 2.27
N LYS A 240 -9.95 -14.23 2.40
CA LYS A 240 -10.17 -14.90 3.70
C LYS A 240 -9.02 -14.69 4.72
N LYS A 241 -7.79 -14.44 4.27
CA LYS A 241 -6.63 -14.23 5.14
C LYS A 241 -6.49 -12.78 5.65
N GLN A 242 -7.16 -11.82 5.01
CA GLN A 242 -7.00 -10.38 5.24
C GLN A 242 -7.79 -9.85 6.45
N TYR A 243 -8.09 -10.72 7.43
CA TYR A 243 -9.03 -10.44 8.52
C TYR A 243 -8.48 -9.43 9.53
N VAL A 244 -8.56 -8.16 9.15
CA VAL A 244 -8.42 -6.98 10.01
C VAL A 244 -9.70 -6.16 9.82
N PRO A 245 -10.46 -5.83 10.88
CA PRO A 245 -11.72 -5.11 10.79
C PRO A 245 -11.49 -3.70 10.24
N THR A 246 -11.51 -3.56 8.92
CA THR A 246 -11.33 -2.28 8.21
C THR A 246 -12.65 -1.90 7.53
N GLN A 247 -13.01 -0.62 7.62
CA GLN A 247 -14.34 -0.09 7.34
C GLN A 247 -14.56 0.28 5.85
N LYS A 248 -13.97 -0.43 4.88
CA LYS A 248 -14.06 0.00 3.47
C LYS A 248 -14.35 -1.13 2.48
N PHE A 249 -14.86 -0.69 1.33
CA PHE A 249 -15.64 -1.43 0.35
C PHE A 249 -14.84 -2.45 -0.47
N CYS A 250 -15.37 -3.66 -0.65
CA CYS A 250 -14.87 -4.65 -1.61
C CYS A 250 -15.98 -5.02 -2.60
N MET A 251 -15.65 -5.30 -3.86
CA MET A 251 -16.62 -5.94 -4.76
C MET A 251 -16.97 -7.34 -4.25
N VAL A 252 -18.16 -7.82 -4.57
CA VAL A 252 -18.61 -9.17 -4.24
C VAL A 252 -18.02 -10.12 -5.28
N PRO A 253 -17.13 -11.06 -4.91
CA PRO A 253 -16.61 -12.02 -5.86
C PRO A 253 -17.66 -13.11 -6.17
N ASP A 254 -17.70 -13.59 -7.41
CA ASP A 254 -18.48 -14.77 -7.79
C ASP A 254 -18.01 -16.00 -6.98
N GLY A 255 -18.95 -16.82 -6.50
CA GLY A 255 -18.65 -17.98 -5.65
C GLY A 255 -18.47 -17.64 -4.16
N ILE A 256 -18.92 -16.46 -3.73
CA ILE A 256 -18.87 -16.03 -2.32
C ILE A 256 -19.58 -17.02 -1.39
N ASN A 257 -20.62 -17.71 -1.86
CA ASN A 257 -21.40 -18.71 -1.12
C ASN A 257 -20.56 -19.87 -0.51
N ASN A 258 -19.35 -20.14 -1.02
CA ASN A 258 -18.42 -21.14 -0.50
C ASN A 258 -17.66 -20.67 0.76
N MET A 259 -17.97 -19.47 1.27
CA MET A 259 -17.36 -18.90 2.46
C MET A 259 -18.13 -19.29 3.74
N ARG A 260 -17.81 -20.45 4.33
CA ARG A 260 -18.47 -20.96 5.55
C ARG A 260 -17.98 -20.37 6.88
N SER A 261 -17.05 -19.40 6.88
CA SER A 261 -16.34 -18.97 8.09
C SER A 261 -16.24 -17.45 8.32
N ILE A 262 -17.03 -16.63 7.59
CA ILE A 262 -17.02 -15.18 7.78
C ILE A 262 -17.84 -14.84 9.04
N ARG A 263 -17.26 -14.14 10.01
CA ARG A 263 -17.96 -13.73 11.26
C ARG A 263 -18.43 -12.26 11.25
N VAL A 264 -17.76 -11.43 10.46
CA VAL A 264 -17.98 -10.00 10.21
C VAL A 264 -17.61 -9.77 8.74
N PRO A 265 -18.56 -9.53 7.83
CA PRO A 265 -18.24 -9.35 6.42
C PRO A 265 -17.65 -7.96 6.17
N PRO A 266 -16.76 -7.82 5.15
CA PRO A 266 -16.40 -6.50 4.64
C PRO A 266 -17.65 -5.78 4.13
N ILE A 267 -17.58 -4.45 4.02
CA ILE A 267 -18.65 -3.72 3.35
C ILE A 267 -18.55 -4.06 1.88
N PHE A 268 -19.60 -4.62 1.29
CA PHE A 268 -19.59 -4.94 -0.13
C PHE A 268 -20.16 -3.79 -0.96
N ASP A 269 -19.44 -3.39 -2.01
CA ASP A 269 -19.98 -2.50 -3.04
C ASP A 269 -20.80 -3.34 -4.03
N ILE A 270 -22.12 -3.15 -3.98
CA ILE A 270 -23.06 -3.91 -4.83
C ILE A 270 -23.34 -3.20 -6.15
N THR A 271 -22.92 -1.94 -6.34
CA THR A 271 -23.17 -1.19 -7.57
C THR A 271 -22.34 -1.72 -8.74
N ARG A 272 -21.21 -2.37 -8.44
CA ARG A 272 -20.25 -2.91 -9.41
C ARG A 272 -20.15 -4.44 -9.42
N SER A 273 -21.00 -5.12 -8.66
CA SER A 273 -20.98 -6.58 -8.53
C SER A 273 -21.94 -7.26 -9.52
N SER A 274 -21.60 -8.48 -9.96
CA SER A 274 -22.47 -9.28 -10.84
C SER A 274 -23.75 -9.71 -10.10
N LEU A 275 -24.83 -9.96 -10.84
CA LEU A 275 -26.08 -10.50 -10.27
C LEU A 275 -25.85 -11.87 -9.60
N ASP A 276 -24.99 -12.71 -10.19
CA ASP A 276 -24.66 -14.03 -9.65
C ASP A 276 -23.86 -13.93 -8.33
N ALA A 277 -22.93 -12.97 -8.23
CA ALA A 277 -22.22 -12.68 -6.98
C ALA A 277 -23.17 -12.21 -5.87
N LEU A 278 -24.17 -11.39 -6.21
CA LEU A 278 -25.20 -10.92 -5.27
C LEU A 278 -26.13 -12.06 -4.82
N GLU A 279 -26.50 -12.96 -5.73
CA GLU A 279 -27.23 -14.19 -5.36
C GLU A 279 -26.44 -15.05 -4.38
N ASP A 280 -25.12 -15.14 -4.58
CA ASP A 280 -24.24 -15.91 -3.72
C ASP A 280 -24.12 -15.33 -2.31
N ILE A 281 -24.32 -14.02 -2.10
CA ILE A 281 -24.44 -13.43 -0.74
C ILE A 281 -25.64 -14.03 -0.01
N GLY A 282 -26.78 -14.15 -0.70
CA GLY A 282 -28.01 -14.71 -0.14
C GLY A 282 -27.89 -16.17 0.29
N ARG A 283 -26.84 -16.88 -0.18
CA ARG A 283 -26.55 -18.28 0.15
C ARG A 283 -25.56 -18.45 1.31
N LEU A 284 -25.08 -17.35 1.90
CA LEU A 284 -24.18 -17.36 3.05
C LEU A 284 -24.94 -17.67 4.35
N THR A 285 -24.76 -18.87 4.87
CA THR A 285 -25.50 -19.37 6.04
C THR A 285 -24.82 -19.08 7.40
N GLY A 286 -23.71 -18.33 7.41
CA GLY A 286 -22.91 -18.05 8.60
C GLY A 286 -22.78 -16.57 9.01
N LEU A 287 -23.46 -15.65 8.32
CA LEU A 287 -23.36 -14.21 8.55
C LEU A 287 -24.46 -13.71 9.50
N ASN A 288 -24.08 -13.01 10.56
CA ASN A 288 -25.03 -12.39 11.51
C ASN A 288 -25.38 -10.94 11.15
N GLU A 289 -24.56 -10.27 10.34
CA GLU A 289 -24.73 -8.89 9.88
C GLU A 289 -24.07 -8.77 8.50
N VAL A 290 -24.70 -8.11 7.53
CA VAL A 290 -24.14 -7.84 6.19
C VAL A 290 -24.24 -6.34 5.95
N LYS A 291 -23.11 -5.70 5.63
CA LYS A 291 -23.07 -4.26 5.29
C LYS A 291 -22.85 -4.13 3.78
N LEU A 292 -23.80 -3.49 3.11
CA LEU A 292 -23.78 -3.25 1.66
C LEU A 292 -23.75 -1.74 1.42
N SER A 293 -23.04 -1.30 0.38
CA SER A 293 -23.02 0.09 -0.08
C SER A 293 -23.65 0.24 -1.45
N LEU A 294 -24.43 1.31 -1.60
CA LEU A 294 -25.12 1.71 -2.84
C LEU A 294 -24.56 3.01 -3.45
N GLU A 295 -23.42 3.50 -2.95
CA GLU A 295 -22.80 4.76 -3.41
C GLU A 295 -22.22 4.67 -4.82
#